data_AF-A0A3Q0IP73-F1
#
_entry.id   AF-A0A3Q0IP73-F1
#
_cell.length_a   1.000
_cell.length_b   1.000
_cell.length_c   1.000
_cell.angle_alpha   90.00
_cell.angle_beta   90.00
_cell.angle_gamma   90.00
#
_symmetry.space_group_name_H-M   'P 1'
#
loop_
_entity.id
_entity.type
_entity.pdbx_description
1 polymer ?
#
loop_
_entity_poly.entity_id
_entity_poly.type
_entity_poly.pdbx_seq_one_letter_code
_entity_poly.pdbx_strand_id
1 'polypeptide(L)'
;MDHIWNIALRASNTDVSLAAIQYLNSYFMSRHLQMEPEFIARVMSHLSAATASDTTHQQEEANLVCIQRALLLLKSHLEIFRRRYAYHLRRWTLEGQPGLGGCHTLGGPVESVRVVIHAGGYNDKICLELATSDFVADLRAEVTHWYLSLGGDKRSGDEKVSILSHQET
;
A
#
# COMPACT_ATOMS: atom_id res chain seq x y z
N MET A 1 22.78 12.08 -8.04
CA MET A 1 21.39 12.29 -7.60
C MET A 1 21.27 13.22 -6.39
N ASP A 2 22.36 13.49 -5.68
CA ASP A 2 22.36 14.21 -4.39
C ASP A 2 21.86 15.66 -4.50
N HIS A 3 22.07 16.31 -5.64
CA HIS A 3 21.52 17.65 -5.90
C HIS A 3 20.00 17.68 -5.83
N ILE A 4 19.30 16.63 -6.31
CA ILE A 4 17.83 16.57 -6.28
C ILE A 4 17.32 16.44 -4.83
N TRP A 5 18.03 15.67 -3.99
CA TRP A 5 17.73 15.57 -2.57
C TRP A 5 17.91 16.92 -1.85
N ASN A 6 18.98 17.64 -2.17
CA ASN A 6 19.21 18.97 -1.63
C ASN A 6 18.13 19.97 -2.07
N ILE A 7 17.70 19.91 -3.33
CA ILE A 7 16.60 20.75 -3.84
C ILE A 7 15.28 20.39 -3.14
N ALA A 8 14.95 19.11 -3.05
CA ALA A 8 13.73 18.63 -2.41
C ALA A 8 13.62 19.06 -0.95
N LEU A 9 14.72 19.03 -0.20
CA LEU A 9 14.68 19.27 1.25
C LEU A 9 15.03 20.71 1.63
N ARG A 10 15.92 21.39 0.89
CA ARG A 10 16.55 22.66 1.33
C ARG A 10 16.33 23.85 0.38
N ALA A 11 15.63 23.71 -0.75
CA ALA A 11 15.39 24.83 -1.65
C ALA A 11 14.61 25.96 -0.96
N SER A 12 14.94 27.23 -1.22
CA SER A 12 14.17 28.36 -0.67
C SER A 12 12.76 28.44 -1.24
N ASN A 13 12.61 28.12 -2.53
CA ASN A 13 11.31 28.09 -3.20
C ASN A 13 10.58 26.76 -2.94
N THR A 14 9.37 26.86 -2.38
CA THR A 14 8.51 25.71 -2.05
C THR A 14 8.09 24.92 -3.28
N ASP A 15 7.71 25.56 -4.38
CA ASP A 15 7.26 24.87 -5.59
C ASP A 15 8.39 24.05 -6.23
N VAL A 16 9.61 24.59 -6.22
CA VAL A 16 10.81 23.89 -6.68
C VAL A 16 11.10 22.67 -5.81
N SER A 17 10.99 22.82 -4.48
CA SER A 17 11.12 21.70 -3.54
C SER A 17 10.05 20.63 -3.78
N LEU A 18 8.79 21.02 -3.96
CA LEU A 18 7.68 20.10 -4.22
C LEU A 18 7.84 19.35 -5.54
N ALA A 19 8.29 20.02 -6.61
CA ALA A 19 8.57 19.38 -7.89
C ALA A 19 9.69 18.33 -7.76
N ALA A 20 10.75 18.64 -6.98
CA ALA A 20 11.82 17.68 -6.71
C ALA A 20 11.35 16.50 -5.85
N ILE A 21 10.47 16.74 -4.86
CA ILE A 21 9.82 15.68 -4.06
C ILE A 21 9.02 14.74 -4.97
N GLN A 22 8.19 15.29 -5.85
CA GLN A 22 7.39 14.50 -6.80
C GLN A 22 8.27 13.69 -7.75
N TYR A 23 9.38 14.27 -8.22
CA TYR A 23 10.36 13.56 -9.02
C TYR A 23 10.99 12.38 -8.27
N LEU A 24 11.43 12.60 -7.01
CA LEU A 24 12.02 11.54 -6.19
C LEU A 24 11.04 10.39 -5.97
N ASN A 25 9.80 10.69 -5.57
CA ASN A 25 8.77 9.68 -5.39
C ASN A 25 8.54 8.88 -6.67
N SER A 26 8.41 9.56 -7.81
CA SER A 26 8.19 8.90 -9.10
C SER A 26 9.39 8.01 -9.48
N TYR A 27 10.61 8.50 -9.25
CA TYR A 27 11.84 7.77 -9.52
C TYR A 27 11.95 6.49 -8.69
N PHE A 28 11.81 6.57 -7.36
CA PHE A 28 11.91 5.41 -6.47
C PHE A 28 10.76 4.43 -6.70
N MET A 29 9.54 4.94 -6.85
CA MET A 29 8.38 4.11 -7.12
C MET A 29 8.49 3.36 -8.46
N SER A 30 9.04 3.98 -9.51
CA SER A 30 9.18 3.34 -10.83
C SER A 30 10.01 2.06 -10.82
N ARG A 31 10.94 1.93 -9.86
CA ARG A 31 11.91 0.82 -9.75
C ARG A 31 11.45 -0.31 -8.83
N HIS A 32 10.15 -0.37 -8.53
CA HIS A 32 9.55 -1.36 -7.62
C HIS A 32 10.20 -1.36 -6.23
N LEU A 33 9.96 -2.42 -5.44
CA LEU A 33 10.37 -2.52 -4.04
C LEU A 33 11.90 -2.58 -3.81
N GLN A 34 12.71 -2.70 -4.86
CA GLN A 34 14.16 -2.91 -4.74
C GLN A 34 14.89 -1.69 -4.16
N MET A 35 14.39 -0.49 -4.45
CA MET A 35 15.03 0.77 -4.03
C MET A 35 14.46 1.31 -2.70
N GLU A 36 13.46 0.66 -2.12
CA GLU A 36 12.81 1.10 -0.87
C GLU A 36 13.80 1.17 0.31
N PRO A 37 14.72 0.20 0.52
CA PRO A 37 15.69 0.28 1.61
C PRO A 37 16.60 1.51 1.48
N GLU A 38 17.04 1.84 0.26
CA GLU A 38 17.87 3.01 0.00
C GLU A 38 17.09 4.30 0.24
N PHE A 39 15.86 4.38 -0.29
CA PHE A 39 14.98 5.53 -0.09
C PHE A 39 14.75 5.82 1.40
N ILE A 40 14.35 4.80 2.16
CA ILE A 40 14.07 4.92 3.60
C ILE A 40 15.33 5.32 4.35
N ALA A 41 16.46 4.65 4.11
CA ALA A 41 17.73 4.97 4.77
C ALA A 41 18.12 6.44 4.55
N ARG A 42 17.89 6.95 3.34
CA ARG A 42 18.24 8.31 2.96
C ARG A 42 17.31 9.36 3.59
N VAL A 43 16.01 9.13 3.59
CA VAL A 43 15.04 9.99 4.30
C VAL A 43 15.35 10.03 5.80
N MET A 44 15.59 8.86 6.41
CA MET A 44 15.91 8.76 7.84
C MET A 44 17.24 9.42 8.19
N SER A 45 18.25 9.31 7.33
CA SER A 45 19.53 10.01 7.50
C SER A 45 19.34 11.52 7.53
N HIS A 46 18.59 12.09 6.57
CA HIS A 46 18.29 13.53 6.55
C HIS A 46 17.48 13.98 7.77
N LEU A 47 16.48 13.20 8.20
CA LEU A 47 15.72 13.47 9.42
C LEU A 47 16.63 13.48 10.65
N SER A 48 17.44 12.43 10.84
CA SER A 48 18.35 12.33 11.98
C SER A 48 19.34 13.50 12.05
N ALA A 49 19.87 13.93 10.91
CA ALA A 49 20.81 15.04 10.83
C ALA A 49 20.15 16.38 11.18
N ALA A 50 18.90 16.59 10.74
CA ALA A 50 18.14 17.80 11.03
C ALA A 50 17.65 17.85 12.49
N THR A 51 17.41 16.70 13.13
CA THR A 51 16.96 16.62 14.53
C THR A 51 18.09 16.65 15.54
N ALA A 52 19.29 16.20 15.17
CA ALA A 52 20.44 16.09 16.09
C ALA A 52 21.31 17.35 16.16
N SER A 53 21.01 18.38 15.36
CA SER A 53 21.88 19.55 15.24
C SER A 53 21.57 20.59 16.34
N ASP A 54 22.52 20.80 17.25
CA ASP A 54 22.53 21.93 18.19
C ASP A 54 22.85 23.22 17.43
N THR A 55 21.83 24.00 17.09
CA THR A 55 21.97 25.07 16.09
C THR A 55 21.43 26.42 16.53
N THR A 56 21.99 27.49 15.94
CA THR A 56 21.49 28.87 16.07
C THR A 56 20.05 28.99 15.56
N HIS A 57 19.30 29.99 16.04
CA HIS A 57 17.90 30.21 15.64
C HIS A 57 17.66 30.20 14.12
N GLN A 58 18.60 30.74 13.33
CA GLN A 58 18.45 30.80 11.87
C GLN A 58 18.63 29.44 11.19
N GLN A 59 19.41 28.54 11.80
CA GLN A 59 19.61 27.18 11.32
C GLN A 59 18.50 26.24 11.82
N GLU A 60 17.86 26.56 12.96
CA GLU A 60 16.66 25.90 13.46
C GLU A 60 15.50 25.96 12.45
N GLU A 61 15.21 27.15 11.89
CA GLU A 61 14.17 27.29 10.86
C GLU A 61 14.47 26.44 9.60
N ALA A 62 15.72 26.45 9.15
CA ALA A 62 16.14 25.64 8.00
C ALA A 62 16.01 24.13 8.28
N ASN A 63 16.27 23.70 9.52
CA ASN A 63 16.11 22.31 9.95
C ASN A 63 14.64 21.91 10.04
N LEU A 64 13.76 22.78 10.57
CA LEU A 64 12.32 22.55 10.61
C LEU A 64 11.74 22.40 9.20
N VAL A 65 12.16 23.24 8.25
CA VAL A 65 11.78 23.12 6.84
C VAL A 65 12.26 21.80 6.23
N CYS A 66 13.50 21.40 6.53
CA CYS A 66 14.05 20.10 6.10
C CYS A 66 13.21 18.93 6.64
N ILE A 67 12.87 18.94 7.94
CA ILE A 67 12.05 17.92 8.59
C ILE A 67 10.66 17.87 7.96
N GLN A 68 9.99 19.01 7.82
CA GLN A 68 8.66 19.10 7.22
C GLN A 68 8.65 18.51 5.80
N ARG A 69 9.66 18.83 4.99
CA ARG A 69 9.78 18.35 3.60
C ARG A 69 10.15 16.88 3.51
N ALA A 70 11.01 16.38 4.39
CA ALA A 70 11.33 14.96 4.47
C ALA A 70 10.12 14.13 4.88
N LEU A 71 9.31 14.63 5.83
CA LEU A 71 8.04 13.99 6.22
C LEU A 71 7.01 14.06 5.09
N LEU A 72 6.93 15.17 4.35
CA LEU A 72 6.05 15.29 3.19
C LEU A 72 6.46 14.32 2.07
N LEU A 73 7.76 14.20 1.80
CA LEU A 73 8.33 13.24 0.86
C LEU A 73 7.95 11.81 1.27
N LEU A 74 8.15 11.43 2.53
CA LEU A 74 7.79 10.11 3.04
C LEU A 74 6.28 9.85 2.96
N LYS A 75 5.45 10.81 3.40
CA LYS A 75 3.99 10.71 3.35
C LYS A 75 3.50 10.47 1.93
N SER A 76 3.95 11.29 0.99
CA SER A 76 3.55 11.18 -0.41
C SER A 76 4.07 9.88 -1.06
N HIS A 77 5.27 9.42 -0.69
CA HIS A 77 5.77 8.11 -1.12
C HIS A 77 4.88 6.96 -0.62
N LEU A 78 4.48 6.97 0.65
CA LEU A 78 3.58 5.97 1.23
C LEU A 78 2.17 6.01 0.60
N GLU A 79 1.66 7.19 0.27
CA GLU A 79 0.38 7.32 -0.44
C GLU A 79 0.43 6.70 -1.84
N ILE A 80 1.52 6.94 -2.58
CA ILE A 80 1.73 6.35 -3.90
C ILE A 80 1.93 4.83 -3.78
N PHE A 81 2.72 4.38 -2.80
CA PHE A 81 2.91 2.97 -2.49
C PHE A 81 1.56 2.28 -2.25
N ARG A 82 0.74 2.84 -1.36
CA ARG A 82 -0.59 2.31 -1.01
C ARG A 82 -1.47 2.21 -2.25
N ARG A 83 -1.52 3.26 -3.09
CA ARG A 83 -2.28 3.25 -4.35
C ARG A 83 -1.79 2.15 -5.31
N ARG A 84 -0.48 2.02 -5.48
CA ARG A 84 0.12 1.07 -6.43
C ARG A 84 -0.05 -0.39 -6.01
N TYR A 85 0.03 -0.66 -4.70
CA TYR A 85 0.01 -2.01 -4.16
C TYR A 85 -1.28 -2.39 -3.44
N ALA A 86 -2.31 -1.54 -3.45
CA ALA A 86 -3.62 -1.78 -2.79
C ALA A 86 -4.15 -3.20 -2.99
N TYR A 87 -4.22 -3.67 -4.24
CA TYR A 87 -4.67 -5.04 -4.55
C TYR A 87 -3.86 -6.12 -3.81
N HIS A 88 -2.53 -6.00 -3.81
CA HIS A 88 -1.65 -6.97 -3.17
C HIS A 88 -1.73 -6.88 -1.65
N LEU A 89 -1.79 -5.67 -1.10
CA LEU A 89 -1.95 -5.45 0.33
C LEU A 89 -3.27 -6.06 0.84
N ARG A 90 -4.39 -5.81 0.13
CA ARG A 90 -5.68 -6.37 0.50
C ARG A 90 -5.71 -7.89 0.39
N ARG A 91 -5.13 -8.45 -0.67
CA ARG A 91 -4.96 -9.91 -0.80
C ARG A 91 -4.15 -10.51 0.34
N TRP A 92 -3.05 -9.86 0.71
CA TRP A 92 -2.21 -10.27 1.82
C TRP A 92 -3.02 -10.32 3.12
N THR A 93 -3.86 -9.31 3.37
CA THR A 93 -4.77 -9.29 4.53
C THR A 93 -5.79 -10.44 4.50
N LEU A 94 -6.38 -10.73 3.34
CA LEU A 94 -7.37 -11.81 3.18
C LEU A 94 -6.78 -13.21 3.38
N GLU A 95 -5.51 -13.41 3.00
CA GLU A 95 -4.79 -14.67 3.13
C GLU A 95 -4.36 -14.98 4.60
N GLY A 96 -4.76 -14.13 5.57
CA GLY A 96 -4.58 -14.39 7.00
C GLY A 96 -3.13 -14.30 7.49
N GLN A 97 -2.23 -13.75 6.68
CA GLN A 97 -0.84 -13.56 7.06
C GLN A 97 -0.73 -12.54 8.21
N PRO A 98 -0.12 -12.92 9.35
CA PRO A 98 -0.04 -12.04 10.51
C PRO A 98 0.91 -10.86 10.24
N GLY A 99 0.42 -9.63 10.46
CA GLY A 99 1.27 -8.43 10.51
C GLY A 99 0.70 -7.13 9.94
N LEU A 100 -0.36 -7.16 9.12
CA LEU A 100 -0.85 -5.96 8.41
C LEU A 100 -2.31 -5.55 8.68
N GLY A 101 -3.01 -6.21 9.60
CA GLY A 101 -4.42 -5.92 9.92
C GLY A 101 -4.70 -4.50 10.48
N GLY A 102 -3.66 -3.70 10.72
CA GLY A 102 -3.78 -2.33 11.27
C GLY A 102 -3.59 -1.19 10.26
N CYS A 103 -3.25 -1.46 8.98
CA CYS A 103 -3.01 -0.39 8.00
C CYS A 103 -4.32 0.18 7.37
N HIS A 104 -5.49 -0.17 7.91
CA HIS A 104 -6.76 0.44 7.51
C HIS A 104 -7.11 1.69 8.34
N THR A 105 -6.33 2.07 9.35
CA THR A 105 -6.74 3.11 10.33
C THR A 105 -5.73 4.24 10.53
N LEU A 106 -5.22 4.83 9.44
CA LEU A 106 -4.56 6.16 9.49
C LEU A 106 -5.49 7.29 9.05
N GLY A 107 -6.78 7.19 9.39
CA GLY A 107 -7.80 8.18 9.09
C GLY A 107 -8.94 8.08 10.11
N GLY A 108 -9.61 9.20 10.39
CA GLY A 108 -10.71 9.32 11.35
C GLY A 108 -11.95 8.49 10.99
N PRO A 109 -13.17 8.89 11.42
CA PRO A 109 -14.39 8.11 11.22
C PRO A 109 -14.52 7.66 9.75
N VAL A 110 -14.45 6.36 9.52
CA VAL A 110 -14.45 5.80 8.17
C VAL A 110 -15.89 5.57 7.76
N GLU A 111 -16.42 6.45 6.91
CA GLU A 111 -17.68 6.16 6.22
C GLU A 111 -17.48 4.91 5.36
N SER A 112 -18.33 3.91 5.55
CA SER A 112 -18.29 2.64 4.81
C SER A 112 -19.34 2.61 3.70
N VAL A 113 -19.00 1.90 2.62
CA VAL A 113 -19.87 1.62 1.50
C VAL A 113 -20.08 0.12 1.43
N ARG A 114 -21.34 -0.28 1.43
CA ARG A 114 -21.76 -1.66 1.21
C ARG A 114 -21.86 -1.95 -0.28
N VAL A 115 -21.12 -2.94 -0.75
CA VAL A 115 -21.13 -3.39 -2.14
C VAL A 115 -21.65 -4.82 -2.20
N VAL A 116 -22.77 -5.04 -2.91
CA VAL A 116 -23.34 -6.37 -3.13
C VAL A 116 -22.95 -6.83 -4.53
N ILE A 117 -22.28 -7.98 -4.61
CA ILE A 117 -21.82 -8.56 -5.87
C ILE A 117 -22.63 -9.83 -6.16
N HIS A 118 -23.03 -9.97 -7.41
CA HIS A 118 -23.70 -11.15 -7.93
C HIS A 118 -22.98 -11.62 -9.19
N ALA A 119 -22.48 -12.86 -9.19
CA ALA A 119 -21.84 -13.44 -10.36
C ALA A 119 -22.92 -13.96 -11.32
N GLY A 120 -22.83 -13.58 -12.60
CA GLY A 120 -23.75 -14.07 -13.63
C GLY A 120 -23.70 -15.60 -13.72
N GLY A 121 -24.86 -16.26 -13.57
CA GLY A 121 -24.98 -17.72 -13.63
C GLY A 121 -24.82 -18.45 -12.29
N TYR A 122 -24.58 -17.74 -11.18
CA TYR A 122 -24.56 -18.30 -9.82
C TYR A 122 -25.65 -17.64 -8.97
N ASN A 123 -26.33 -18.41 -8.11
CA ASN A 123 -27.29 -17.85 -7.16
C ASN A 123 -26.62 -17.15 -5.96
N ASP A 124 -25.32 -17.40 -5.76
CA ASP A 124 -24.57 -16.84 -4.66
C ASP A 124 -24.34 -15.34 -4.81
N LYS A 125 -24.42 -14.65 -3.67
CA LYS A 125 -24.17 -13.22 -3.52
C LYS A 125 -23.19 -13.04 -2.38
N ILE A 126 -22.26 -12.11 -2.55
CA ILE A 126 -21.41 -11.63 -1.47
C ILE A 126 -21.71 -10.16 -1.20
N CYS A 127 -21.70 -9.81 0.07
CA CYS A 127 -21.83 -8.44 0.53
C CYS A 127 -20.49 -8.03 1.15
N LEU A 128 -19.83 -7.04 0.54
CA LEU A 128 -18.57 -6.49 1.01
C LEU A 128 -18.82 -5.13 1.66
N GLU A 129 -18.18 -4.89 2.81
CA GLU A 129 -18.11 -3.57 3.42
C GLU A 129 -16.72 -3.01 3.15
N LEU A 130 -16.67 -1.87 2.45
CA LEU A 130 -15.43 -1.19 2.09
C LEU A 130 -15.43 0.22 2.67
N ALA A 131 -14.25 0.76 2.97
CA ALA A 131 -14.13 2.17 3.29
C ALA A 131 -14.32 3.03 2.03
N THR A 132 -14.89 4.23 2.17
CA THR A 132 -14.89 5.24 1.09
C THR A 132 -13.47 5.61 0.62
N SER A 133 -12.46 5.39 1.46
CA SER A 133 -11.04 5.60 1.16
C SER A 133 -10.32 4.41 0.52
N ASP A 134 -11.00 3.27 0.36
CA ASP A 134 -10.46 2.08 -0.30
C ASP A 134 -10.44 2.29 -1.82
N PHE A 135 -9.47 1.67 -2.49
CA PHE A 135 -9.33 1.74 -3.94
C PHE A 135 -10.14 0.65 -4.62
N VAL A 136 -10.45 0.85 -5.90
CA VAL A 136 -11.03 -0.19 -6.78
C VAL A 136 -10.16 -1.46 -6.79
N ALA A 137 -8.85 -1.30 -6.58
CA ALA A 137 -7.90 -2.40 -6.43
C ALA A 137 -8.19 -3.28 -5.19
N ASP A 138 -8.66 -2.70 -4.08
CA ASP A 138 -9.06 -3.44 -2.87
C ASP A 138 -10.35 -4.23 -3.13
N LEU A 139 -11.36 -3.60 -3.74
CA LEU A 139 -12.57 -4.29 -4.20
C LEU A 139 -12.23 -5.46 -5.14
N ARG A 140 -11.33 -5.25 -6.10
CA ARG A 140 -10.88 -6.31 -7.02
C ARG A 140 -10.24 -7.47 -6.27
N ALA A 141 -9.46 -7.21 -5.22
CA ALA A 141 -8.85 -8.26 -4.40
C ALA A 141 -9.91 -9.12 -3.69
N GLU A 142 -10.91 -8.49 -3.07
CA GLU A 142 -12.05 -9.17 -2.44
C GLU A 142 -12.83 -10.05 -3.41
N VAL A 143 -13.22 -9.48 -4.56
CA VAL A 143 -13.97 -10.20 -5.59
C VAL A 143 -13.17 -11.40 -6.10
N THR A 144 -11.86 -11.21 -6.33
CA THR A 144 -10.98 -12.28 -6.81
C THR A 144 -10.85 -13.39 -5.78
N HIS A 145 -10.64 -13.04 -4.51
CA HIS A 145 -10.53 -14.01 -3.41
C HIS A 145 -11.81 -14.83 -3.27
N TRP A 146 -12.98 -14.17 -3.26
CA TRP A 146 -14.27 -14.81 -3.22
C TRP A 146 -14.48 -15.73 -4.43
N TYR A 147 -14.26 -15.25 -5.66
CA TYR A 147 -14.45 -16.05 -6.87
C TYR A 147 -13.56 -17.31 -6.88
N LEU A 148 -12.31 -17.19 -6.41
CA LEU A 148 -11.41 -18.34 -6.29
C LEU A 148 -11.87 -19.33 -5.22
N SER A 149 -12.44 -18.87 -4.10
CA SER A 149 -13.02 -19.76 -3.09
C SER A 149 -14.20 -20.59 -3.61
N LEU A 150 -15.02 -20.04 -4.53
CA LEU A 150 -16.09 -20.80 -5.19
C LEU A 150 -15.57 -21.96 -6.06
N GLY A 151 -14.41 -21.78 -6.69
CA GLY A 151 -13.77 -22.80 -7.52
C GLY A 151 -13.02 -23.87 -6.73
N GLY A 152 -12.54 -23.54 -5.52
CA GLY A 152 -11.86 -24.48 -4.63
C GLY A 152 -12.79 -25.53 -4.03
N ASP A 153 -14.04 -25.16 -3.76
CA ASP A 153 -15.03 -26.07 -3.15
C ASP A 153 -15.47 -27.20 -4.12
N LYS A 154 -15.42 -26.94 -5.44
CA LYS A 154 -15.74 -27.95 -6.47
C LYS A 154 -14.66 -29.01 -6.70
N ARG A 155 -13.38 -28.76 -6.35
CA ARG A 155 -12.30 -29.75 -6.57
C ARG A 155 -12.12 -30.73 -5.41
N SER A 156 -12.67 -30.46 -4.24
CA SER A 156 -12.63 -31.36 -3.08
C SER A 156 -13.73 -32.44 -3.12
N GLY A 157 -14.79 -32.23 -3.91
CA GLY A 157 -15.95 -33.12 -3.98
C GLY A 157 -15.91 -34.23 -5.03
N ASP A 158 -15.02 -34.15 -6.02
CA ASP A 158 -15.06 -35.02 -7.21
C ASP A 158 -14.01 -36.16 -7.20
N GLU A 159 -13.22 -36.30 -6.13
CA GLU A 159 -12.16 -37.32 -6.02
C GLU A 159 -12.48 -38.43 -4.99
N LYS A 160 -13.77 -38.77 -4.80
CA LYS A 160 -14.20 -39.88 -3.92
C LYS A 160 -15.18 -40.89 -4.51
N VAL A 161 -15.48 -40.84 -5.80
CA VAL A 161 -16.39 -41.82 -6.44
C VAL A 161 -15.78 -42.38 -7.71
N SER A 162 -14.83 -43.32 -7.59
CA SER A 162 -14.50 -44.28 -8.66
C SER A 162 -13.44 -45.33 -8.22
N ILE A 163 -13.55 -45.92 -7.04
CA ILE A 163 -12.94 -47.24 -6.81
C ILE A 163 -13.90 -48.02 -5.90
N LEU A 164 -14.83 -48.75 -6.50
CA LEU A 164 -15.51 -49.94 -5.97
C LEU A 164 -16.61 -50.36 -6.95
N SER A 165 -16.23 -51.13 -7.96
CA SER A 165 -17.09 -52.16 -8.55
C SER A 165 -16.29 -53.03 -9.50
N HIS A 166 -16.55 -54.34 -9.40
CA HIS A 166 -16.06 -55.45 -10.22
C HIS A 166 -14.82 -56.18 -9.71
N GLN A 167 -15.05 -57.05 -8.71
CA GLN A 167 -14.55 -58.42 -8.81
C GLN A 167 -15.49 -59.39 -8.07
N GLU A 168 -16.46 -59.93 -8.79
CA GLU A 168 -17.08 -61.23 -8.52
C GLU A 168 -17.34 -61.90 -9.87
N THR A 169 -16.51 -62.89 -10.20
CA THR A 169 -16.83 -64.29 -10.50
C THR A 169 -15.54 -65.00 -10.90
#